data_AF-A0AAV6RST6-F1
#
_entry.id   AF-A0AAV6RST6-F1
#
_cell.length_a   1.000
_cell.length_b   1.000
_cell.length_c   1.000
_cell.angle_alpha   90.00
_cell.angle_beta   90.00
_cell.angle_gamma   90.00
#
_symmetry.space_group_name_H-M   'P 1'
#
loop_
_entity.id
_entity.type
_entity.pdbx_description
1 polymer ?
#
loop_
_entity_poly.entity_id
_entity_poly.type
_entity_poly.pdbx_seq_one_letter_code
_entity_poly.pdbx_strand_id
1 'polypeptide(L)'
;MIEGFSPVTQALLGTLFTWGLTAAGAALVFVFSSRQKRILDGSLGFAAGVMLAASYWSLLAPAIDMAEDSGKYGSFAFVPVAVGFTLGAAFVYFADVVMLHLGVGADPHTALALNPSDSKLYKEKDERPSLQLHESDEMSVRIGRAGPHSDKMENGDVYQRRRGQPAGILDGQETESKQQEGAQKMGSSWRRILLLILAITIHNIPEGLAVGVGFGAIGKTPSATFESARNLAIGIGIQNFPEGLAVSLPLRGSGVSTWTSFWYGQLSGMVEPIAGMLGALAVVLAEPLLPYALAFAAGAMVYVVVDDIIPEAQLSGNGKLASWTSIVGFVVMMSLDVGLG
;
A
#
# COMPACT_ATOMS: atom_id res chain seq x y z
N MET A 1 15.56 23.86 10.52
CA MET A 1 16.41 23.66 9.31
C MET A 1 17.38 24.80 9.01
N ILE A 2 17.13 26.04 9.41
CA ILE A 2 18.09 27.16 9.28
C ILE A 2 18.33 27.73 10.67
N GLU A 3 19.59 27.99 11.03
CA GLU A 3 19.96 28.54 12.33
C GLU A 3 19.37 29.96 12.55
N GLY A 4 19.14 30.32 13.81
CA GLY A 4 18.69 31.66 14.21
C GLY A 4 17.17 31.90 14.14
N PHE A 5 16.39 30.97 13.59
CA PHE A 5 14.92 31.04 13.61
C PHE A 5 14.31 30.45 14.89
N SER A 6 13.05 30.83 15.19
CA SER A 6 12.32 30.31 16.36
C SER A 6 12.07 28.80 16.25
N PRO A 7 11.95 28.07 17.38
CA PRO A 7 11.70 26.62 17.38
C PRO A 7 10.49 26.21 16.54
N VAL A 8 9.40 26.99 16.58
CA VAL A 8 8.18 26.72 15.80
C VAL A 8 8.43 26.88 14.30
N THR A 9 9.16 27.93 13.89
CA THR A 9 9.53 28.11 12.48
C THR A 9 10.47 26.99 12.01
N GLN A 10 11.39 26.55 12.85
CA GLN A 10 12.29 25.45 12.51
C GLN A 10 11.55 24.11 12.38
N ALA A 11 10.60 23.83 13.27
CA ALA A 11 9.71 22.67 13.19
C ALA A 11 8.86 22.69 11.92
N LEU A 12 8.27 23.85 11.57
CA LEU A 12 7.53 24.00 10.32
C LEU A 12 8.43 23.76 9.10
N LEU A 13 9.64 24.33 9.07
CA LEU A 13 10.58 24.10 7.96
C LEU A 13 11.03 22.64 7.88
N GLY A 14 11.28 21.99 9.02
CA GLY A 14 11.66 20.58 9.07
C GLY A 14 10.54 19.69 8.53
N THR A 15 9.31 19.90 9.00
CA THR A 15 8.15 19.12 8.58
C THR A 15 7.65 19.43 7.16
N LEU A 16 7.84 20.65 6.66
CA LEU A 16 7.64 20.95 5.24
C LEU A 16 8.69 20.27 4.37
N PHE A 17 9.91 20.10 4.87
CA PHE A 17 10.95 19.35 4.17
C PHE A 17 10.59 17.86 4.11
N THR A 18 10.19 17.24 5.22
CA THR A 18 9.80 15.82 5.25
C THR A 18 8.58 15.56 4.37
N TRP A 19 7.52 16.35 4.50
CA TRP A 19 6.35 16.30 3.60
C TRP A 19 6.74 16.53 2.13
N GLY A 20 7.65 17.46 1.88
CA GLY A 20 8.17 17.74 0.54
C GLY A 20 8.84 16.52 -0.09
N LEU A 21 9.53 15.69 0.70
CA LEU A 21 10.09 14.43 0.22
C LEU A 21 9.02 13.37 -0.02
N THR A 22 7.97 13.29 0.81
CA THR A 22 6.76 12.48 0.51
C THR A 22 6.15 12.88 -0.82
N ALA A 23 5.95 14.17 -1.05
CA ALA A 23 5.40 14.70 -2.29
C ALA A 23 6.32 14.41 -3.50
N ALA A 24 7.64 14.54 -3.33
CA ALA A 24 8.61 14.22 -4.37
C ALA A 24 8.60 12.73 -4.73
N GLY A 25 8.50 11.86 -3.73
CA GLY A 25 8.31 10.43 -3.89
C GLY A 25 7.02 10.09 -4.64
N ALA A 26 5.92 10.70 -4.24
CA ALA A 26 4.63 10.53 -4.91
C ALA A 26 4.67 10.99 -6.37
N ALA A 27 5.40 12.05 -6.68
CA ALA A 27 5.54 12.60 -8.04
C ALA A 27 6.28 11.67 -9.02
N LEU A 28 7.02 10.68 -8.53
CA LEU A 28 7.64 9.68 -9.41
C LEU A 28 6.60 8.86 -10.22
N VAL A 29 5.33 8.87 -9.83
CA VAL A 29 4.21 8.30 -10.61
C VAL A 29 4.03 8.95 -12.00
N PHE A 30 4.55 10.17 -12.21
CA PHE A 30 4.57 10.81 -13.54
C PHE A 30 5.64 10.22 -14.46
N VAL A 31 6.70 9.63 -13.89
CA VAL A 31 7.84 9.04 -14.62
C VAL A 31 7.63 7.54 -14.80
N PHE A 32 7.23 6.84 -13.73
CA PHE A 32 7.02 5.40 -13.75
C PHE A 32 5.58 5.04 -14.11
N SER A 33 5.40 4.20 -15.13
CA SER A 33 4.09 3.70 -15.56
C SER A 33 3.81 2.32 -14.98
N SER A 34 2.60 2.12 -14.42
CA SER A 34 2.13 0.83 -13.88
C SER A 34 2.00 -0.28 -14.92
N ARG A 35 2.22 0.02 -16.22
CA ARG A 35 2.14 -0.96 -17.31
C ARG A 35 3.20 -2.05 -17.24
N GLN A 36 4.30 -1.85 -16.51
CA GLN A 36 5.38 -2.82 -16.36
C GLN A 36 5.36 -3.44 -14.96
N LYS A 37 4.67 -4.59 -14.82
CA LYS A 37 4.56 -5.32 -13.54
C LYS A 37 5.91 -5.57 -12.86
N ARG A 38 6.98 -5.81 -13.63
CA ARG A 38 8.34 -5.93 -13.11
C ARG A 38 8.86 -4.69 -12.40
N ILE A 39 8.61 -3.50 -12.95
CA ILE A 39 9.03 -2.23 -12.33
C ILE A 39 8.21 -1.99 -11.07
N LEU A 40 6.91 -2.26 -11.12
CA LEU A 40 6.03 -2.14 -9.96
C LEU A 40 6.49 -3.04 -8.81
N ASP A 41 6.62 -4.35 -9.04
CA ASP A 41 7.08 -5.30 -8.03
C ASP A 41 8.48 -4.94 -7.49
N GLY A 42 9.38 -4.50 -8.37
CA GLY A 42 10.71 -4.03 -8.01
C GLY A 42 10.66 -2.81 -7.09
N SER A 43 9.83 -1.81 -7.42
CA SER A 43 9.64 -0.60 -6.61
C SER A 43 8.98 -0.88 -5.26
N LEU A 44 7.99 -1.79 -5.21
CA LEU A 44 7.35 -2.20 -3.95
C LEU A 44 8.33 -2.96 -3.05
N GLY A 45 9.12 -3.87 -3.62
CA GLY A 45 10.22 -4.53 -2.90
C GLY A 45 11.21 -3.51 -2.33
N PHE A 46 11.67 -2.57 -3.16
CA PHE A 46 12.57 -1.49 -2.72
C PHE A 46 11.98 -0.67 -1.58
N ALA A 47 10.72 -0.23 -1.70
CA ALA A 47 10.01 0.53 -0.67
C ALA A 47 9.90 -0.27 0.64
N ALA A 48 9.52 -1.55 0.58
CA ALA A 48 9.48 -2.44 1.75
C ALA A 48 10.84 -2.50 2.46
N GLY A 49 11.93 -2.60 1.69
CA GLY A 49 13.29 -2.59 2.21
C GLY A 49 13.63 -1.31 2.97
N VAL A 50 13.34 -0.15 2.37
CA VAL A 50 13.56 1.16 3.00
C VAL A 50 12.75 1.27 4.28
N MET A 51 11.45 0.97 4.24
CA MET A 51 10.55 1.09 5.40
C MET A 51 10.97 0.18 6.56
N LEU A 52 11.44 -1.05 6.29
CA LEU A 52 11.95 -1.95 7.34
C LEU A 52 13.22 -1.41 8.01
N ALA A 53 14.15 -0.87 7.23
CA ALA A 53 15.35 -0.26 7.79
C ALA A 53 14.98 0.97 8.62
N ALA A 54 14.16 1.86 8.08
CA ALA A 54 13.77 3.10 8.73
C ALA A 54 12.97 2.86 10.03
N SER A 55 12.11 1.83 10.06
CA SER A 55 11.43 1.36 11.26
C SER A 55 12.39 1.06 12.42
N TYR A 56 13.59 0.55 12.12
CA TYR A 56 14.60 0.31 13.14
C TYR A 56 15.42 1.56 13.45
N TRP A 57 16.14 2.11 12.46
CA TRP A 57 17.14 3.15 12.71
C TRP A 57 16.54 4.54 12.96
N SER A 58 15.46 4.90 12.28
CA SER A 58 14.87 6.23 12.36
C SER A 58 13.76 6.33 13.41
N LEU A 59 13.19 5.18 13.84
CA LEU A 59 12.08 5.13 14.79
C LEU A 59 12.41 4.35 16.08
N LEU A 60 12.69 3.04 16.00
CA LEU A 60 12.91 2.21 17.19
C LEU A 60 14.19 2.58 17.95
N ALA A 61 15.32 2.77 17.28
CA ALA A 61 16.58 3.10 17.93
C ALA A 61 16.48 4.44 18.70
N PRO A 62 16.00 5.54 18.11
CA PRO A 62 15.73 6.77 18.85
C PRO A 62 14.72 6.58 19.98
N ALA A 63 13.67 5.76 19.79
CA ALA A 63 12.71 5.48 20.85
C ALA A 63 13.34 4.76 22.05
N ILE A 64 14.26 3.82 21.80
CA ILE A 64 15.02 3.10 22.83
C ILE A 64 15.95 4.07 23.55
N ASP A 65 16.74 4.85 22.81
CA ASP A 65 17.68 5.82 23.39
C ASP A 65 16.94 6.84 24.27
N MET A 66 15.81 7.36 23.79
CA MET A 66 14.97 8.27 24.57
C MET A 66 14.36 7.62 25.82
N ALA A 67 14.01 6.33 25.76
CA ALA A 67 13.49 5.60 26.90
C ALA A 67 14.58 5.37 27.97
N GLU A 68 15.80 5.04 27.54
CA GLU A 68 16.97 4.86 28.42
C GLU A 68 17.37 6.20 29.07
N ASP A 69 17.52 7.25 28.27
CA ASP A 69 17.93 8.58 28.72
C ASP A 69 16.91 9.23 29.67
N SER A 70 15.63 8.87 29.56
CA SER A 70 14.60 9.42 30.45
C SER A 70 14.82 9.10 31.93
N GLY A 71 15.62 8.07 32.25
CA GLY A 71 15.90 7.63 33.61
C GLY A 71 14.70 7.09 34.40
N LYS A 72 13.49 7.13 33.82
CA LYS A 72 12.22 6.72 34.46
C LYS A 72 12.04 5.20 34.51
N TYR A 73 12.60 4.50 33.54
CA TYR A 73 12.33 3.08 33.33
C TYR A 73 13.46 2.16 33.84
N GLY A 74 14.64 2.70 34.15
CA GLY A 74 15.80 1.91 34.61
C GLY A 74 16.09 0.74 33.66
N SER A 75 16.19 -0.48 34.18
CA SER A 75 16.39 -1.71 33.38
C SER A 75 15.20 -2.09 32.49
N PHE A 76 14.06 -1.41 32.62
CA PHE A 76 12.84 -1.67 31.87
C PHE A 76 12.59 -0.65 30.74
N ALA A 77 13.63 0.01 30.24
CA ALA A 77 13.54 0.95 29.10
C ALA A 77 12.94 0.30 27.83
N PHE A 78 13.00 -1.02 27.69
CA PHE A 78 12.33 -1.75 26.60
C PHE A 78 10.80 -1.72 26.68
N VAL A 79 10.19 -1.47 27.85
CA VAL A 79 8.73 -1.53 28.05
C VAL A 79 7.98 -0.48 27.22
N PRO A 80 8.29 0.84 27.28
CA PRO A 80 7.60 1.83 26.46
C PRO A 80 7.69 1.51 24.95
N VAL A 81 8.86 1.03 24.51
CA VAL A 81 9.11 0.66 23.12
C VAL A 81 8.30 -0.58 22.73
N ALA A 82 8.34 -1.64 23.52
CA ALA A 82 7.59 -2.87 23.26
C ALA A 82 6.06 -2.63 23.25
N VAL A 83 5.56 -1.82 24.19
CA VAL A 83 4.16 -1.44 24.26
C VAL A 83 3.77 -0.61 23.05
N GLY A 84 4.52 0.45 22.73
CA GLY A 84 4.27 1.28 21.55
C GLY A 84 4.24 0.46 20.27
N PHE A 85 5.30 -0.33 20.03
CA PHE A 85 5.44 -1.21 18.87
C PHE A 85 4.27 -2.18 18.71
N THR A 86 3.90 -2.87 19.79
CA THR A 86 2.80 -3.84 19.74
C THR A 86 1.46 -3.14 19.50
N LEU A 87 1.22 -1.99 20.13
CA LEU A 87 0.00 -1.20 19.90
C LEU A 87 -0.08 -0.66 18.47
N GLY A 88 1.06 -0.28 17.87
CA GLY A 88 1.13 0.14 16.46
C GLY A 88 0.72 -0.97 15.50
N ALA A 89 1.31 -2.16 15.68
CA ALA A 89 0.95 -3.33 14.87
C ALA A 89 -0.52 -3.74 15.09
N ALA A 90 -0.97 -3.77 16.35
CA ALA A 90 -2.36 -4.10 16.69
C ALA A 90 -3.35 -3.07 16.14
N PHE A 91 -2.97 -1.79 16.07
CA PHE A 91 -3.79 -0.73 15.50
C PHE A 91 -4.07 -0.98 14.02
N VAL A 92 -3.04 -1.30 13.23
CA VAL A 92 -3.20 -1.58 11.80
C VAL A 92 -4.02 -2.86 11.59
N TYR A 93 -3.73 -3.91 12.36
CA TYR A 93 -4.54 -5.13 12.36
C TYR A 93 -6.02 -4.85 12.68
N PHE A 94 -6.29 -4.05 13.70
CA PHE A 94 -7.66 -3.70 14.07
C PHE A 94 -8.34 -2.86 12.98
N ALA A 95 -7.63 -1.92 12.36
CA ALA A 95 -8.14 -1.16 11.22
C ALA A 95 -8.51 -2.08 10.05
N ASP A 96 -7.70 -3.11 9.78
CA ASP A 96 -8.00 -4.15 8.79
C ASP A 96 -9.30 -4.88 9.13
N VAL A 97 -9.46 -5.33 10.38
CA VAL A 97 -10.65 -6.03 10.87
C VAL A 97 -11.92 -5.15 10.82
N VAL A 98 -11.81 -3.87 11.20
CA VAL A 98 -12.95 -2.94 11.16
C VAL A 98 -13.40 -2.68 9.73
N MET A 99 -12.47 -2.52 8.78
CA MET A 99 -12.84 -2.35 7.37
C MET A 99 -13.59 -3.56 6.80
N LEU A 100 -13.29 -4.79 7.25
CA LEU A 100 -14.07 -5.99 6.89
C LEU A 100 -15.51 -5.89 7.37
N HIS A 101 -15.71 -5.47 8.62
CA HIS A 101 -17.04 -5.39 9.22
C HIS A 101 -17.89 -4.27 8.62
N LEU A 102 -17.26 -3.17 8.21
CA LEU A 102 -17.96 -2.05 7.58
C LEU A 102 -18.27 -2.28 6.09
N GLY A 103 -17.78 -3.37 5.49
CA GLY A 103 -18.00 -3.66 4.07
C GLY A 103 -17.35 -2.63 3.13
N VAL A 104 -16.33 -1.90 3.62
CA VAL A 104 -15.57 -0.91 2.83
C VAL A 104 -14.61 -1.68 1.91
N GLY A 105 -15.20 -2.25 0.86
CA GLY A 105 -14.53 -2.97 -0.20
C GLY A 105 -15.20 -2.74 -1.55
N ALA A 106 -16.08 -1.76 -1.68
CA ALA A 106 -16.63 -1.37 -2.98
C ALA A 106 -16.04 -0.02 -3.38
N ASP A 107 -15.46 0.05 -4.58
CA ASP A 107 -15.00 1.30 -5.21
C ASP A 107 -16.10 2.37 -5.10
N PRO A 108 -15.81 3.62 -4.67
CA PRO A 108 -16.79 4.71 -4.67
C PRO A 108 -17.52 4.87 -6.01
N HIS A 109 -16.84 4.57 -7.12
CA HIS A 109 -17.43 4.58 -8.46
C HIS A 109 -18.42 3.44 -8.70
N THR A 110 -18.23 2.26 -8.08
CA THR A 110 -19.24 1.18 -8.10
C THR A 110 -20.38 1.41 -7.10
N ALA A 111 -20.12 2.00 -5.94
CA ALA A 111 -21.18 2.32 -4.97
C ALA A 111 -22.15 3.39 -5.52
N LEU A 112 -21.65 4.34 -6.32
CA LEU A 112 -22.46 5.32 -7.04
C LEU A 112 -23.17 4.74 -8.28
N ALA A 113 -22.54 3.77 -8.96
CA ALA A 113 -23.15 3.08 -10.10
C ALA A 113 -24.20 2.02 -9.70
N LEU A 114 -24.19 1.58 -8.43
CA LEU A 114 -25.17 0.66 -7.85
C LEU A 114 -26.35 1.37 -7.16
N ASN A 115 -26.63 2.64 -7.52
CA ASN A 115 -27.88 3.27 -7.11
C ASN A 115 -29.06 2.60 -7.85
N PRO A 116 -30.03 1.95 -7.18
CA PRO A 116 -31.10 1.19 -7.83
C PRO A 116 -32.17 2.05 -8.53
N SER A 117 -31.88 3.30 -8.86
CA SER A 117 -32.89 4.29 -9.22
C SER A 117 -33.25 4.36 -10.72
N ASP A 118 -32.55 3.63 -11.61
CA ASP A 118 -32.80 3.69 -13.06
C ASP A 118 -33.45 2.43 -13.68
N SER A 119 -34.10 1.56 -12.88
CA SER A 119 -34.76 0.35 -13.39
C SER A 119 -36.20 0.57 -13.91
N LYS A 120 -36.56 1.78 -14.40
CA LYS A 120 -37.89 2.04 -14.96
C LYS A 120 -37.84 2.86 -16.26
N LEU A 121 -37.28 2.28 -17.33
CA LEU A 121 -37.65 2.78 -18.67
C LEU A 121 -37.49 1.81 -19.84
N TYR A 122 -37.82 0.51 -19.69
CA TYR A 122 -38.19 -0.28 -20.88
C TYR A 122 -39.31 -1.25 -20.50
N LYS A 123 -40.54 -0.75 -20.56
CA LYS A 123 -41.75 -1.58 -20.55
C LYS A 123 -41.98 -2.01 -22.00
N GLU A 124 -41.42 -3.17 -22.36
CA GLU A 124 -41.64 -3.78 -23.67
C GLU A 124 -43.09 -4.26 -23.77
N LYS A 125 -43.71 -3.95 -24.91
CA LYS A 125 -45.13 -4.11 -25.19
C LYS A 125 -45.36 -5.54 -25.71
N ASP A 126 -46.20 -6.29 -25.00
CA ASP A 126 -46.69 -7.62 -25.38
C ASP A 126 -47.25 -7.63 -26.82
N GLU A 127 -46.66 -8.44 -27.71
CA GLU A 127 -47.36 -9.10 -28.81
C GLU A 127 -46.76 -10.50 -29.07
N ARG A 128 -47.52 -11.55 -28.76
CA ARG A 128 -47.50 -12.87 -29.42
C ARG A 128 -48.74 -12.93 -30.34
N PRO A 129 -48.91 -13.85 -31.33
CA PRO A 129 -48.25 -15.16 -31.51
C PRO A 129 -47.84 -15.47 -32.99
N SER A 130 -47.08 -16.53 -33.30
CA SER A 130 -47.67 -17.83 -33.70
C SER A 130 -46.59 -18.86 -34.06
N LEU A 131 -46.86 -20.11 -33.68
CA LEU A 131 -46.15 -21.34 -34.02
C LEU A 131 -46.10 -21.57 -35.53
N GLN A 132 -44.96 -22.05 -36.05
CA GLN A 132 -44.93 -23.00 -37.16
C GLN A 132 -43.89 -24.10 -36.90
N LEU A 133 -44.38 -25.34 -36.85
CA LEU A 133 -43.60 -26.57 -36.96
C LEU A 133 -43.25 -26.84 -38.42
N HIS A 134 -42.01 -27.22 -38.72
CA HIS A 134 -41.75 -28.22 -39.74
C HIS A 134 -40.40 -28.93 -39.51
N GLU A 135 -40.47 -30.25 -39.41
CA GLU A 135 -39.35 -31.19 -39.33
C GLU A 135 -38.72 -31.46 -40.72
N SER A 136 -37.41 -31.73 -40.68
CA SER A 136 -36.54 -32.55 -41.55
C SER A 136 -36.72 -32.54 -43.08
N ASP A 137 -35.65 -32.27 -43.85
CA ASP A 137 -34.81 -33.31 -44.46
C ASP A 137 -33.58 -32.72 -45.21
N GLU A 138 -32.63 -33.61 -45.52
CA GLU A 138 -31.57 -33.55 -46.56
C GLU A 138 -30.11 -33.24 -46.18
N MET A 139 -29.36 -34.36 -46.24
CA MET A 139 -27.91 -34.51 -46.38
C MET A 139 -27.34 -33.84 -47.64
N SER A 140 -26.16 -33.26 -47.50
CA SER A 140 -25.22 -33.12 -48.62
C SER A 140 -23.83 -33.60 -48.21
N VAL A 141 -23.19 -34.36 -49.10
CA VAL A 141 -21.77 -34.28 -49.50
C VAL A 141 -21.34 -35.64 -50.09
N ARG A 142 -21.09 -35.65 -51.41
CA ARG A 142 -20.25 -36.63 -52.10
C ARG A 142 -18.96 -35.93 -52.52
N ILE A 143 -17.82 -36.62 -52.42
CA ILE A 143 -16.80 -36.88 -53.48
C ILE A 143 -15.42 -37.18 -52.88
N GLY A 144 -14.80 -38.29 -53.34
CA GLY A 144 -13.34 -38.50 -53.43
C GLY A 144 -12.74 -39.47 -52.38
N ARG A 145 -12.54 -40.78 -52.57
CA ARG A 145 -11.73 -41.61 -53.52
C ARG A 145 -10.46 -42.20 -52.85
N ALA A 146 -10.62 -43.48 -52.45
CA ALA A 146 -9.72 -44.65 -52.29
C ALA A 146 -8.17 -44.59 -52.28
N GLY A 147 -7.57 -45.38 -51.35
CA GLY A 147 -6.23 -46.00 -51.43
C GLY A 147 -5.82 -46.75 -50.11
N PRO A 148 -5.28 -48.00 -50.10
CA PRO A 148 -5.29 -48.90 -48.91
C PRO A 148 -3.91 -49.33 -48.31
N HIS A 149 -3.95 -50.03 -47.15
CA HIS A 149 -2.90 -50.80 -46.41
C HIS A 149 -1.78 -49.99 -45.68
N SER A 150 -1.20 -50.33 -44.51
CA SER A 150 -1.03 -51.59 -43.74
C SER A 150 -0.64 -51.30 -42.27
N ASP A 151 -1.00 -52.21 -41.37
CA ASP A 151 -0.57 -52.55 -39.99
C ASP A 151 0.63 -51.84 -39.30
N LYS A 152 0.43 -51.39 -38.05
CA LYS A 152 0.92 -52.06 -36.81
C LYS A 152 0.69 -51.21 -35.53
N MET A 153 0.20 -51.91 -34.50
CA MET A 153 0.26 -51.68 -33.04
C MET A 153 1.65 -51.18 -32.57
N GLU A 154 1.91 -50.44 -31.48
CA GLU A 154 1.22 -50.12 -30.22
C GLU A 154 2.10 -49.11 -29.42
N ASN A 155 1.52 -48.50 -28.36
CA ASN A 155 2.08 -47.56 -27.37
C ASN A 155 2.28 -46.10 -27.82
N GLY A 156 1.62 -45.09 -27.25
CA GLY A 156 0.82 -45.04 -26.04
C GLY A 156 1.08 -43.68 -25.38
N ASP A 157 0.22 -42.70 -25.66
CA ASP A 157 -0.09 -41.59 -24.76
C ASP A 157 -1.34 -40.85 -25.28
N VAL A 158 -2.41 -40.97 -24.51
CA VAL A 158 -3.76 -40.57 -24.88
C VAL A 158 -3.93 -39.08 -24.64
N TYR A 159 -3.82 -38.27 -25.69
CA TYR A 159 -4.49 -36.97 -25.74
C TYR A 159 -5.99 -37.22 -25.83
N GLN A 160 -6.70 -37.21 -24.71
CA GLN A 160 -8.17 -37.10 -24.72
C GLN A 160 -8.56 -35.71 -25.24
N ARG A 161 -8.75 -35.61 -26.56
CA ARG A 161 -9.56 -34.55 -27.17
C ARG A 161 -10.98 -34.67 -26.61
N ARG A 162 -11.36 -33.74 -25.74
CA ARG A 162 -12.73 -33.61 -25.25
C ARG A 162 -13.63 -33.25 -26.44
N ARG A 163 -14.41 -34.24 -26.86
CA ARG A 163 -15.48 -34.16 -27.87
C ARG A 163 -16.47 -33.06 -27.44
N GLY A 164 -16.79 -32.15 -28.36
CA GLY A 164 -17.78 -31.10 -28.12
C GLY A 164 -19.14 -31.70 -27.75
N GLN A 165 -19.74 -31.16 -26.68
CA GLN A 165 -21.17 -31.28 -26.38
C GLN A 165 -21.91 -30.10 -27.03
N PRO A 166 -23.14 -30.29 -27.54
CA PRO A 166 -23.88 -29.21 -28.16
C PRO A 166 -24.32 -28.19 -27.11
N ALA A 167 -24.24 -26.92 -27.50
CA ALA A 167 -24.65 -25.77 -26.71
C ALA A 167 -26.11 -25.88 -26.29
N GLY A 168 -26.34 -25.88 -24.98
CA GLY A 168 -27.66 -25.84 -24.37
C GLY A 168 -27.56 -25.33 -22.93
N ILE A 169 -27.89 -24.05 -22.74
CA ILE A 169 -28.30 -23.43 -21.47
C ILE A 169 -27.27 -23.56 -20.31
N LEU A 170 -26.13 -22.87 -20.40
CA LEU A 170 -25.23 -22.61 -19.27
C LEU A 170 -24.58 -21.20 -19.30
N ASP A 171 -25.07 -20.26 -20.10
CA ASP A 171 -24.44 -18.93 -20.27
C ASP A 171 -24.74 -17.94 -19.12
N GLY A 172 -25.65 -18.29 -18.21
CA GLY A 172 -26.01 -17.45 -17.05
C GLY A 172 -25.06 -17.60 -15.85
N GLN A 173 -24.59 -18.81 -15.56
CA GLN A 173 -23.83 -19.07 -14.32
C GLN A 173 -22.33 -18.80 -14.44
N GLU A 174 -21.71 -19.02 -15.61
CA GLU A 174 -20.28 -18.70 -15.81
C GLU A 174 -20.01 -17.18 -15.89
N THR A 175 -21.00 -16.42 -16.34
CA THR A 175 -20.91 -14.96 -16.44
C THR A 175 -21.08 -14.32 -15.06
N GLU A 176 -22.01 -14.83 -14.24
CA GLU A 176 -22.19 -14.40 -12.85
C GLU A 176 -20.98 -14.75 -11.96
N SER A 177 -20.40 -15.94 -12.11
CA SER A 177 -19.22 -16.35 -11.32
C SER A 177 -17.97 -15.53 -11.68
N LYS A 178 -17.74 -15.22 -12.97
CA LYS A 178 -16.63 -14.34 -13.40
C LYS A 178 -16.85 -12.87 -13.04
N GLN A 179 -18.10 -12.40 -13.05
CA GLN A 179 -18.43 -11.04 -12.59
C GLN A 179 -18.31 -10.91 -11.06
N GLN A 180 -18.72 -11.93 -10.29
CA GLN A 180 -18.53 -11.97 -8.84
C GLN A 180 -17.05 -12.10 -8.45
N GLU A 181 -16.26 -12.94 -9.14
CA GLU A 181 -14.81 -13.03 -8.91
C GLU A 181 -14.07 -11.74 -9.29
N GLY A 182 -14.47 -11.08 -10.37
CA GLY A 182 -13.92 -9.78 -10.79
C GLY A 182 -14.24 -8.66 -9.81
N ALA A 183 -15.50 -8.60 -9.33
CA ALA A 183 -15.94 -7.62 -8.33
C ALA A 183 -15.30 -7.86 -6.96
N GLN A 184 -15.17 -9.12 -6.51
CA GLN A 184 -14.45 -9.46 -5.27
C GLN A 184 -12.96 -9.12 -5.34
N LYS A 185 -12.30 -9.40 -6.48
CA LYS A 185 -10.88 -9.03 -6.68
C LYS A 185 -10.70 -7.52 -6.62
N MET A 186 -11.52 -6.75 -7.35
CA MET A 186 -11.45 -5.28 -7.37
C MET A 186 -11.70 -4.67 -5.99
N GLY A 187 -12.66 -5.23 -5.25
CA GLY A 187 -12.96 -4.78 -3.90
C GLY A 187 -11.87 -5.05 -2.87
N SER A 188 -11.17 -6.18 -3.01
CA SER A 188 -10.01 -6.51 -2.19
C SER A 188 -8.82 -5.57 -2.46
N SER A 189 -8.56 -5.20 -3.73
CA SER A 189 -7.47 -4.28 -4.08
C SER A 189 -7.69 -2.86 -3.55
N TRP A 190 -8.92 -2.34 -3.61
CA TRP A 190 -9.24 -1.01 -3.07
C TRP A 190 -9.12 -0.98 -1.55
N ARG A 191 -9.61 -2.03 -0.87
CA ARG A 191 -9.45 -2.15 0.58
C ARG A 191 -7.98 -2.06 1.01
N ARG A 192 -7.09 -2.80 0.34
CA ARG A 192 -5.64 -2.73 0.57
C ARG A 192 -5.07 -1.32 0.37
N ILE A 193 -5.47 -0.64 -0.70
CA ILE A 193 -5.01 0.73 -0.99
C ILE A 193 -5.49 1.71 0.10
N LEU A 194 -6.74 1.61 0.56
CA LEU A 194 -7.25 2.46 1.63
C LEU A 194 -6.55 2.21 2.97
N LEU A 195 -6.30 0.96 3.31
CA LEU A 195 -5.55 0.59 4.51
C LEU A 195 -4.13 1.11 4.44
N LEU A 196 -3.47 0.99 3.29
CA LEU A 196 -2.14 1.54 3.06
C LEU A 196 -2.12 3.06 3.24
N ILE A 197 -3.04 3.79 2.61
CA ILE A 197 -3.14 5.26 2.78
C ILE A 197 -3.41 5.62 4.25
N LEU A 198 -4.33 4.93 4.90
CA LEU A 198 -4.69 5.19 6.30
C LEU A 198 -3.52 4.93 7.24
N ALA A 199 -2.87 3.78 7.10
CA ALA A 199 -1.74 3.39 7.92
C ALA A 199 -0.56 4.35 7.73
N ILE A 200 -0.30 4.77 6.47
CA ILE A 200 0.72 5.78 6.17
C ILE A 200 0.41 7.12 6.81
N THR A 201 -0.82 7.58 6.64
CA THR A 201 -1.27 8.83 7.26
C THR A 201 -1.11 8.81 8.78
N ILE A 202 -1.36 7.67 9.43
CA ILE A 202 -1.31 7.58 10.88
C ILE A 202 0.12 7.50 11.41
N HIS A 203 1.05 6.86 10.71
CA HIS A 203 2.46 6.85 11.16
C HIS A 203 3.18 8.17 10.92
N ASN A 204 2.75 8.95 9.93
CA ASN A 204 3.27 10.30 9.67
C ASN A 204 3.00 11.29 10.82
N ILE A 205 2.02 10.99 11.69
CA ILE A 205 1.73 11.84 12.86
C ILE A 205 2.87 11.76 13.91
N PRO A 206 3.28 10.59 14.41
CA PRO A 206 4.48 10.45 15.25
C PRO A 206 5.74 11.08 14.67
N GLU A 207 5.99 10.94 13.37
CA GLU A 207 7.16 11.51 12.70
C GLU A 207 7.15 13.03 12.72
N GLY A 208 6.03 13.64 12.32
CA GLY A 208 5.84 15.09 12.42
C GLY A 208 6.02 15.58 13.85
N LEU A 209 5.42 14.89 14.84
CA LEU A 209 5.60 15.19 16.26
C LEU A 209 7.07 15.12 16.68
N ALA A 210 7.82 14.09 16.26
CA ALA A 210 9.22 13.91 16.61
C ALA A 210 10.09 15.05 16.07
N VAL A 211 9.91 15.43 14.79
CA VAL A 211 10.58 16.61 14.20
C VAL A 211 10.23 17.88 14.98
N GLY A 212 8.94 18.06 15.28
CA GLY A 212 8.43 19.21 16.01
C GLY A 212 9.01 19.36 17.41
N VAL A 213 9.01 18.27 18.18
CA VAL A 213 9.58 18.22 19.53
C VAL A 213 11.10 18.37 19.48
N GLY A 214 11.78 17.74 18.52
CA GLY A 214 13.22 17.89 18.33
C GLY A 214 13.63 19.36 18.24
N PHE A 215 12.98 20.13 17.36
CA PHE A 215 13.22 21.57 17.26
C PHE A 215 12.70 22.36 18.47
N GLY A 216 11.56 21.97 19.04
CA GLY A 216 10.96 22.61 20.23
C GLY A 216 11.74 22.40 21.53
N ALA A 217 12.54 21.35 21.62
CA ALA A 217 13.33 20.98 22.79
C ALA A 217 14.76 21.55 22.76
N ILE A 218 15.16 22.24 21.68
CA ILE A 218 16.52 22.77 21.54
C ILE A 218 16.91 23.60 22.78
N GLY A 219 18.03 23.22 23.40
CA GLY A 219 18.58 23.87 24.59
C GLY A 219 17.90 23.49 25.91
N LYS A 220 16.91 22.58 25.93
CA LYS A 220 16.32 22.07 27.18
C LYS A 220 17.16 20.97 27.82
N THR A 221 17.89 20.20 27.01
CA THR A 221 18.83 19.16 27.46
C THR A 221 20.12 19.25 26.65
N PRO A 222 21.26 18.70 27.15
CA PRO A 222 22.52 18.67 26.40
C PRO A 222 22.40 17.94 25.05
N SER A 223 21.52 16.93 24.96
CA SER A 223 21.30 16.14 23.74
C SER A 223 20.35 16.80 22.74
N ALA A 224 19.49 17.73 23.19
CA ALA A 224 18.56 18.47 22.34
C ALA A 224 19.25 19.67 21.69
N THR A 225 19.98 19.41 20.61
CA THR A 225 20.71 20.41 19.83
C THR A 225 20.01 20.70 18.51
N PHE A 226 20.37 21.82 17.88
CA PHE A 226 19.90 22.11 16.51
C PHE A 226 20.33 21.02 15.53
N GLU A 227 21.56 20.52 15.66
CA GLU A 227 22.13 19.48 14.81
C GLU A 227 21.37 18.16 14.95
N SER A 228 21.06 17.72 16.19
CA SER A 228 20.29 16.49 16.40
C SER A 228 18.85 16.60 15.87
N ALA A 229 18.18 17.73 16.07
CA ALA A 229 16.84 17.96 15.52
C ALA A 229 16.84 18.00 13.99
N ARG A 230 17.88 18.59 13.39
CA ARG A 230 18.06 18.68 11.93
C ARG A 230 18.35 17.30 11.33
N ASN A 231 19.26 16.52 11.93
CA ASN A 231 19.59 15.18 11.46
C ASN A 231 18.38 14.26 11.55
N LEU A 232 17.59 14.34 12.63
CA LEU A 232 16.31 13.61 12.76
C LEU A 232 15.34 13.97 11.62
N ALA A 233 15.16 15.26 11.32
CA ALA A 233 14.30 15.68 10.21
C ALA A 233 14.80 15.21 8.85
N ILE A 234 16.11 15.14 8.65
CA ILE A 234 16.71 14.61 7.41
C ILE A 234 16.47 13.11 7.30
N GLY A 235 16.72 12.35 8.37
CA GLY A 235 16.50 10.90 8.42
C GLY A 235 15.05 10.53 8.09
N ILE A 236 14.10 11.20 8.76
CA ILE A 236 12.66 11.05 8.47
C ILE A 236 12.36 11.44 7.02
N GLY A 237 12.82 12.60 6.53
CA GLY A 237 12.51 13.01 5.16
C GLY A 237 12.95 11.98 4.10
N ILE A 238 14.10 11.32 4.31
CA ILE A 238 14.64 10.34 3.37
C ILE A 238 13.73 9.11 3.22
N GLN A 239 13.20 8.56 4.32
CA GLN A 239 12.28 7.42 4.26
C GLN A 239 10.89 7.80 3.72
N ASN A 240 10.47 9.07 3.89
CA ASN A 240 9.16 9.53 3.42
C ASN A 240 9.10 9.60 1.90
N PHE A 241 10.26 9.71 1.22
CA PHE A 241 10.31 9.64 -0.24
C PHE A 241 9.80 8.28 -0.78
N PRO A 242 10.32 7.12 -0.34
CA PRO A 242 9.72 5.82 -0.67
C PRO A 242 8.25 5.67 -0.28
N GLU A 243 7.78 6.25 0.82
CA GLU A 243 6.37 6.17 1.24
C GLU A 243 5.41 6.85 0.27
N GLY A 244 5.76 8.05 -0.20
CA GLY A 244 4.95 8.77 -1.19
C GLY A 244 4.79 7.95 -2.48
N LEU A 245 5.85 7.23 -2.88
CA LEU A 245 5.82 6.29 -4.00
C LEU A 245 4.96 5.06 -3.69
N ALA A 246 5.08 4.51 -2.47
CA ALA A 246 4.35 3.34 -2.02
C ALA A 246 2.83 3.57 -2.02
N VAL A 247 2.35 4.81 -1.83
CA VAL A 247 0.93 5.16 -2.00
C VAL A 247 0.55 5.37 -3.46
N SER A 248 1.33 6.16 -4.19
CA SER A 248 0.93 6.63 -5.52
C SER A 248 1.01 5.55 -6.60
N LEU A 249 1.96 4.62 -6.52
CA LEU A 249 2.13 3.56 -7.51
C LEU A 249 1.02 2.50 -7.49
N PRO A 250 0.60 1.94 -6.34
CA PRO A 250 -0.53 1.01 -6.29
C PRO A 250 -1.84 1.64 -6.77
N LEU A 251 -2.12 2.90 -6.39
CA LEU A 251 -3.26 3.67 -6.91
C LEU A 251 -3.21 3.77 -8.44
N ARG A 252 -2.05 4.09 -9.00
CA ARG A 252 -1.87 4.14 -10.45
C ARG A 252 -2.00 2.76 -11.09
N GLY A 253 -1.60 1.70 -10.39
CA GLY A 253 -1.74 0.30 -10.78
C GLY A 253 -3.18 -0.18 -10.83
N SER A 254 -4.05 0.32 -9.94
CA SER A 254 -5.48 -0.01 -9.93
C SER A 254 -6.31 0.75 -10.96
N GLY A 255 -5.68 1.61 -11.77
CA GLY A 255 -6.33 2.34 -12.86
C GLY A 255 -6.68 3.79 -12.54
N VAL A 256 -6.34 4.29 -11.34
CA VAL A 256 -6.55 5.69 -10.96
C VAL A 256 -5.69 6.63 -11.82
N SER A 257 -6.20 7.84 -12.08
CA SER A 257 -5.48 8.85 -12.86
C SER A 257 -4.13 9.21 -12.20
N THR A 258 -3.12 9.60 -12.98
CA THR A 258 -1.78 9.96 -12.46
C THR A 258 -1.89 11.09 -11.44
N TRP A 259 -2.73 12.08 -11.75
CA TRP A 259 -2.93 13.25 -10.91
C TRP A 259 -3.61 12.90 -9.59
N THR A 260 -4.65 12.07 -9.64
CA THR A 260 -5.34 11.59 -8.44
C THR A 260 -4.40 10.73 -7.57
N SER A 261 -3.59 9.88 -8.19
CA SER A 261 -2.62 9.03 -7.48
C SER A 261 -1.54 9.86 -6.77
N PHE A 262 -1.05 10.91 -7.43
CA PHE A 262 -0.14 11.89 -6.84
C PHE A 262 -0.79 12.64 -5.67
N TRP A 263 -2.04 13.11 -5.83
CA TRP A 263 -2.76 13.81 -4.76
C TRP A 263 -2.89 12.97 -3.50
N TYR A 264 -3.35 11.72 -3.61
CA TYR A 264 -3.44 10.85 -2.45
C TYR A 264 -2.06 10.55 -1.85
N GLY A 265 -1.03 10.36 -2.68
CA GLY A 265 0.34 10.10 -2.20
C GLY A 265 0.98 11.26 -1.44
N GLN A 266 0.76 12.50 -1.82
CA GLN A 266 1.28 13.65 -1.05
C GLN A 266 0.36 14.03 0.11
N LEU A 267 -0.95 13.76 0.01
CA LEU A 267 -1.91 14.08 1.08
C LEU A 267 -1.69 13.19 2.31
N SER A 268 -1.20 11.97 2.14
CA SER A 268 -0.87 11.09 3.26
C SER A 268 0.25 11.65 4.16
N GLY A 269 1.16 12.46 3.61
CA GLY A 269 2.22 13.15 4.38
C GLY A 269 1.84 14.53 4.91
N MET A 270 0.70 15.09 4.49
CA MET A 270 0.32 16.47 4.86
C MET A 270 -0.02 16.62 6.35
N VAL A 271 -0.14 15.52 7.09
CA VAL A 271 -0.30 15.52 8.54
C VAL A 271 0.99 15.90 9.28
N GLU A 272 2.18 15.70 8.68
CA GLU A 272 3.46 15.93 9.35
C GLU A 272 3.65 17.42 9.72
N PRO A 273 3.39 18.41 8.84
CA PRO A 273 3.50 19.82 9.21
C PRO A 273 2.59 20.22 10.36
N ILE A 274 1.37 19.67 10.39
CA ILE A 274 0.40 19.94 11.44
C ILE A 274 0.91 19.34 12.76
N ALA A 275 1.30 18.07 12.74
CA ALA A 275 1.82 17.35 13.88
C ALA A 275 3.11 17.99 14.43
N GLY A 276 4.03 18.46 13.57
CA GLY A 276 5.26 19.09 14.02
C GLY A 276 5.08 20.47 14.61
N MET A 277 4.15 21.27 14.09
CA MET A 277 3.80 22.52 14.77
C MET A 277 3.22 22.25 16.16
N LEU A 278 2.34 21.25 16.30
CA LEU A 278 1.81 20.85 17.60
C LEU A 278 2.90 20.33 18.53
N GLY A 279 3.82 19.51 18.03
CA GLY A 279 4.97 18.99 18.80
C GLY A 279 5.88 20.11 19.32
N ALA A 280 6.16 21.11 18.49
CA ALA A 280 6.98 22.26 18.87
C ALA A 280 6.31 23.17 19.91
N LEU A 281 4.97 23.27 19.88
CA LEU A 281 4.19 24.05 20.84
C LEU A 281 3.96 23.31 22.16
N ALA A 282 3.80 21.99 22.10
CA ALA A 282 3.41 21.13 23.21
C ALA A 282 4.55 20.22 23.72
N VAL A 283 5.81 20.65 23.58
CA VAL A 283 7.00 19.85 23.91
C VAL A 283 6.92 19.15 25.27
N VAL A 284 6.46 19.87 26.31
CA VAL A 284 6.36 19.32 27.68
C VAL A 284 5.37 18.15 27.76
N LEU A 285 4.33 18.17 26.93
CA LEU A 285 3.33 17.09 26.85
C LEU A 285 3.80 15.97 25.91
N ALA A 286 4.48 16.33 24.82
CA ALA A 286 4.86 15.40 23.77
C ALA A 286 6.11 14.58 24.12
N GLU A 287 7.11 15.16 24.77
CA GLU A 287 8.41 14.52 25.07
C GLU A 287 8.27 13.19 25.85
N PRO A 288 7.43 13.08 26.91
CA PRO A 288 7.22 11.80 27.59
C PRO A 288 6.48 10.74 26.76
N LEU A 289 5.73 11.16 25.74
CA LEU A 289 4.95 10.29 24.86
C LEU A 289 5.73 9.83 23.63
N LEU A 290 6.82 10.53 23.27
CA LEU A 290 7.58 10.25 22.05
C LEU A 290 8.12 8.82 21.94
N PRO A 291 8.72 8.20 22.98
CA PRO A 291 9.19 6.82 22.86
C PRO A 291 8.07 5.84 22.48
N TYR A 292 6.87 6.06 23.04
CA TYR A 292 5.69 5.26 22.69
C TYR A 292 5.21 5.55 21.27
N ALA A 293 5.18 6.83 20.87
CA ALA A 293 4.69 7.26 19.56
C ALA A 293 5.61 6.80 18.42
N LEU A 294 6.94 6.92 18.58
CA LEU A 294 7.93 6.44 17.62
C LEU A 294 7.90 4.92 17.49
N ALA A 295 7.85 4.21 18.63
CA ALA A 295 7.72 2.76 18.60
C ALA A 295 6.38 2.32 17.98
N PHE A 296 5.28 3.05 18.25
CA PHE A 296 3.99 2.83 17.61
C PHE A 296 4.07 3.00 16.08
N ALA A 297 4.71 4.05 15.58
CA ALA A 297 4.93 4.23 14.16
C ALA A 297 5.73 3.07 13.55
N ALA A 298 6.82 2.65 14.22
CA ALA A 298 7.62 1.52 13.77
C ALA A 298 6.82 0.21 13.72
N GLY A 299 6.01 -0.07 14.74
CA GLY A 299 5.16 -1.27 14.79
C GLY A 299 4.10 -1.28 13.70
N ALA A 300 3.45 -0.14 13.46
CA ALA A 300 2.49 0.03 12.38
C ALA A 300 3.16 -0.16 11.01
N MET A 301 4.32 0.45 10.79
CA MET A 301 5.07 0.37 9.54
C MET A 301 5.55 -1.06 9.25
N VAL A 302 6.11 -1.76 10.24
CA VAL A 302 6.50 -3.18 10.11
C VAL A 302 5.29 -4.06 9.77
N TYR A 303 4.14 -3.85 10.42
CA TYR A 303 2.92 -4.60 10.10
C TYR A 303 2.51 -4.41 8.64
N VAL A 304 2.41 -3.16 8.17
CA VAL A 304 2.04 -2.83 6.77
C VAL A 304 3.02 -3.46 5.78
N VAL A 305 4.32 -3.42 6.05
CA VAL A 305 5.32 -4.01 5.15
C VAL A 305 5.12 -5.53 5.04
N VAL A 306 4.90 -6.19 6.17
CA VAL A 306 4.77 -7.66 6.23
C VAL A 306 3.43 -8.15 5.65
N ASP A 307 2.33 -7.46 5.96
CA ASP A 307 0.98 -7.90 5.60
C ASP A 307 0.54 -7.43 4.20
N ASP A 308 1.03 -6.27 3.74
CA ASP A 308 0.64 -5.67 2.46
C ASP A 308 1.79 -5.61 1.45
N ILE A 309 2.86 -4.86 1.73
CA ILE A 309 3.83 -4.47 0.67
C ILE A 309 4.62 -5.67 0.15
N ILE A 310 5.16 -6.52 1.03
CA ILE A 310 5.93 -7.70 0.63
C ILE A 310 5.04 -8.70 -0.13
N PRO A 311 3.85 -9.08 0.38
CA PRO A 311 2.93 -9.95 -0.37
C PRO A 311 2.57 -9.37 -1.74
N GLU A 312 2.24 -8.08 -1.82
CA GLU A 312 1.86 -7.41 -3.07
C GLU A 312 3.00 -7.44 -4.10
N ALA A 313 4.24 -7.17 -3.67
CA ALA A 313 5.42 -7.22 -4.54
C ALA A 313 5.72 -8.62 -5.10
N GLN A 314 5.21 -9.68 -4.44
CA GLN A 314 5.41 -11.08 -4.85
C GLN A 314 4.29 -11.60 -5.78
N LEU A 315 3.16 -10.88 -5.90
CA LEU A 315 1.97 -11.37 -6.61
C LEU A 315 2.18 -11.64 -8.10
N SER A 316 2.99 -10.83 -8.79
CA SER A 316 3.11 -10.92 -10.26
C SER A 316 4.21 -11.90 -10.74
N GLY A 317 4.69 -12.79 -9.86
CA GLY A 317 5.69 -13.81 -10.20
C GLY A 317 7.14 -13.31 -10.27
N ASN A 318 7.40 -12.03 -9.94
CA ASN A 318 8.75 -11.46 -9.87
C ASN A 318 9.32 -11.44 -8.44
N GLY A 319 8.93 -12.40 -7.59
CA GLY A 319 9.29 -12.43 -6.17
C GLY A 319 10.80 -12.29 -5.88
N LYS A 320 11.66 -12.93 -6.69
CA LYS A 320 13.13 -12.78 -6.54
C LYS A 320 13.60 -11.35 -6.78
N LEU A 321 13.01 -10.64 -7.74
CA LEU A 321 13.33 -9.24 -8.00
C LEU A 321 12.93 -8.39 -6.81
N ALA A 322 11.69 -8.55 -6.32
CA ALA A 322 11.18 -7.84 -5.15
C ALA A 322 12.05 -8.06 -3.90
N SER A 323 12.50 -9.30 -3.64
CA SER A 323 13.40 -9.59 -2.52
C SER A 323 14.75 -8.89 -2.67
N TRP A 324 15.39 -8.93 -3.85
CA TRP A 324 16.67 -8.27 -4.06
C TRP A 324 16.55 -6.75 -4.00
N THR A 325 15.50 -6.17 -4.58
CA THR A 325 15.27 -4.72 -4.49
C THR A 325 14.96 -4.30 -3.06
N SER A 326 14.30 -5.15 -2.26
CA SER A 326 14.13 -4.94 -0.81
C SER A 326 15.46 -4.91 -0.06
N ILE A 327 16.37 -5.85 -0.31
CA ILE A 327 17.71 -5.79 0.28
C ILE A 327 18.45 -4.51 -0.12
N VAL A 328 18.36 -4.11 -1.40
CA VAL A 328 18.97 -2.85 -1.87
C VAL A 328 18.36 -1.64 -1.16
N GLY A 329 17.02 -1.58 -1.06
CA GLY A 329 16.33 -0.50 -0.34
C GLY A 329 16.73 -0.43 1.13
N PHE A 330 16.82 -1.58 1.79
CA PHE A 330 17.27 -1.68 3.18
C PHE A 330 18.70 -1.14 3.35
N VAL A 331 19.63 -1.58 2.50
CA VAL A 331 21.04 -1.13 2.56
C VAL A 331 21.16 0.37 2.26
N VAL A 332 20.40 0.88 1.28
CA VAL A 332 20.38 2.30 0.96
C VAL A 332 19.91 3.10 2.17
N MET A 333 18.77 2.73 2.76
CA MET A 333 18.25 3.43 3.93
C MET A 333 19.18 3.34 5.13
N MET A 334 19.69 2.15 5.45
CA MET A 334 20.68 1.96 6.53
C MET A 334 21.93 2.84 6.31
N SER A 335 22.44 2.90 5.08
CA SER A 335 23.64 3.70 4.77
C SER A 335 23.36 5.20 4.86
N LEU A 336 22.15 5.63 4.52
CA LEU A 336 21.73 7.03 4.64
C LEU A 336 21.54 7.42 6.09
N ASP A 337 20.87 6.59 6.89
CA ASP A 337 20.65 6.87 8.31
C ASP A 337 21.97 6.85 9.09
N VAL A 338 22.78 5.79 8.97
CA VAL A 338 24.08 5.69 9.67
C VAL A 338 25.11 6.69 9.11
N GLY A 339 25.02 7.05 7.83
CA GLY A 339 25.99 7.94 7.18
C GLY A 339 25.69 9.43 7.35
N LEU A 340 24.43 9.81 7.60
CA LEU A 340 23.99 11.20 7.77
C LEU A 340 23.54 11.53 9.20
N GLY A 341 23.26 10.50 10.02
CA GLY A 341 22.80 10.58 11.42
C GLY A 341 23.91 10.95 12.39
#